data_AF-A0A060XSR3-F1
#
_entry.id   AF-A0A060XSR3-F1
#
_cell.length_a   1.000
_cell.length_b   1.000
_cell.length_c   1.000
_cell.angle_alpha   90.00
_cell.angle_beta   90.00
_cell.angle_gamma   90.00
#
_symmetry.space_group_name_H-M   'P 1'
#
loop_
_entity.id
_entity.type
_entity.pdbx_description
1 polymer ?
#
loop_
_entity_poly.entity_id
_entity_poly.type
_entity_poly.pdbx_seq_one_letter_code
_entity_poly.pdbx_strand_id
1 'polypeptide(L)'
;MKLELSMVVQGCRLGVLTGLGRAGQHSLEVPGCLLYTRCGTVPHLTQDTLHTLNNLPSVTQLTLNTLAEHQEVLEEFKEGVRKFAGWH
;
A
#
# COMPACT_ATOMS: atom_id res chain seq x y z
N MET A 1 -13.28 -0.64 7.09
CA MET A 1 -12.18 -1.43 7.68
C MET A 1 -12.66 -2.19 8.90
N LYS A 2 -12.40 -3.51 8.98
CA LYS A 2 -12.74 -4.40 10.09
C LYS A 2 -11.57 -5.36 10.34
N LEU A 3 -11.14 -5.52 11.59
CA LEU A 3 -10.10 -6.48 11.97
C LEU A 3 -10.75 -7.72 12.59
N GLU A 4 -10.48 -8.88 12.02
CA GLU A 4 -10.91 -10.19 12.53
C GLU A 4 -9.69 -10.97 12.99
N LEU A 5 -9.66 -11.40 14.25
CA LEU A 5 -8.56 -12.20 14.78
C LEU A 5 -8.93 -13.67 14.72
N SER A 6 -8.08 -14.48 14.10
CA SER A 6 -8.22 -15.94 14.08
C SER A 6 -7.66 -16.56 15.36
N MET A 7 -6.55 -16.04 15.86
CA MET A 7 -5.92 -16.53 17.09
C MET A 7 -5.06 -15.45 17.76
N VAL A 8 -4.90 -15.59 19.07
CA VAL A 8 -3.96 -14.80 19.86
C VAL A 8 -3.08 -15.76 20.66
N VAL A 9 -1.79 -15.79 20.36
CA VAL A 9 -0.82 -16.69 21.02
C VAL A 9 0.24 -15.83 21.70
N GLN A 10 0.28 -15.88 23.04
CA GLN A 10 1.27 -15.14 23.83
C GLN A 10 1.32 -13.64 23.49
N GLY A 11 0.17 -13.05 23.15
CA GLY A 11 0.06 -11.63 22.74
C GLY A 11 0.24 -11.36 21.25
N CYS A 12 0.77 -12.32 20.47
CA CYS A 12 0.83 -12.22 19.02
C CYS A 12 -0.56 -12.41 18.41
N ARG A 13 -0.99 -11.50 17.54
CA ARG A 13 -2.33 -11.47 16.95
C ARG A 13 -2.27 -11.92 15.50
N LEU A 14 -2.83 -13.10 15.22
CA LEU A 14 -3.03 -13.59 13.86
C LEU A 14 -4.46 -13.26 13.42
N GLY A 15 -4.62 -12.70 12.23
CA GLY A 15 -5.94 -12.32 11.73
C GLY A 15 -5.91 -11.67 10.36
N VAL A 16 -7.04 -11.10 9.96
CA VAL A 16 -7.21 -10.42 8.68
C VAL A 16 -7.91 -9.08 8.89
N LEU A 17 -7.33 -8.03 8.32
CA LEU A 17 -7.90 -6.70 8.23
C LEU A 17 -8.63 -6.57 6.89
N THR A 18 -9.94 -6.55 6.89
CA THR A 18 -10.78 -6.49 5.69
C THR A 18 -11.39 -5.11 5.48
N GLY A 19 -11.94 -4.86 4.29
CA GLY A 19 -12.59 -3.58 3.98
C GLY A 19 -11.59 -2.43 3.87
N LEU A 20 -10.43 -2.69 3.25
CA LEU A 20 -9.37 -1.72 2.98
C LEU A 20 -9.50 -1.09 1.59
N GLY A 21 -8.94 0.11 1.45
CA GLY A 21 -9.00 0.92 0.22
C GLY A 21 -10.33 1.67 0.05
N ARG A 22 -10.37 2.59 -0.93
CA ARG A 22 -11.54 3.45 -1.18
C ARG A 22 -12.81 2.65 -1.52
N ALA A 23 -12.66 1.52 -2.21
CA ALA A 23 -13.75 0.62 -2.58
C ALA A 23 -14.00 -0.49 -1.53
N GLY A 24 -13.19 -0.60 -0.47
CA GLY A 24 -13.31 -1.64 0.55
C GLY A 24 -13.03 -3.07 0.06
N GLN A 25 -12.35 -3.22 -1.08
CA GLN A 25 -12.15 -4.53 -1.73
C GLN A 25 -10.90 -5.28 -1.27
N HIS A 26 -10.01 -4.62 -0.52
CA HIS A 26 -8.74 -5.22 -0.13
C HIS A 26 -8.79 -5.80 1.29
N SER A 27 -7.97 -6.83 1.51
CA SER A 27 -7.68 -7.41 2.81
C SER A 27 -6.17 -7.46 3.05
N LEU A 28 -5.76 -7.45 4.31
CA LEU A 28 -4.38 -7.55 4.74
C LEU A 28 -4.27 -8.52 5.91
N GLU A 29 -3.45 -9.56 5.77
CA GLU A 29 -3.16 -10.49 6.87
C GLU A 29 -2.27 -9.83 7.93
N VAL A 30 -2.51 -10.16 9.20
CA VAL A 30 -1.69 -9.71 10.34
C VAL A 30 -1.19 -10.93 11.11
N PRO A 31 0.08 -10.97 11.56
CA PRO A 31 1.12 -9.97 11.32
C PRO A 31 1.55 -9.95 9.84
N GLY A 32 1.81 -8.75 9.33
CA GLY A 32 2.18 -8.51 7.93
C GLY A 32 2.93 -7.19 7.77
N CYS A 33 3.35 -6.88 6.55
CA CYS A 33 4.04 -5.64 6.21
C CYS A 33 3.30 -4.87 5.11
N LEU A 34 3.74 -3.63 4.86
CA LEU A 34 3.29 -2.81 3.75
C LEU A 34 4.39 -2.78 2.67
N LEU A 35 3.99 -2.59 1.41
CA LEU A 35 4.95 -2.45 0.32
C LEU A 35 5.64 -1.08 0.41
N TYR A 36 6.94 -1.07 0.68
CA TYR A 36 7.72 0.16 0.82
C TYR A 36 7.94 0.85 -0.54
N THR A 37 7.72 2.17 -0.59
CA THR A 37 7.99 2.98 -1.77
C THR A 37 8.63 4.32 -1.41
N ARG A 38 9.28 4.93 -2.41
CA ARG A 38 9.76 6.32 -2.36
C ARG A 38 9.13 7.09 -3.52
N CYS A 39 8.49 8.24 -3.25
CA CYS A 39 7.76 9.02 -4.25
C CYS A 39 6.72 8.21 -5.08
N GLY A 40 6.15 7.14 -4.53
CA GLY A 40 5.16 6.34 -5.26
C GLY A 40 5.68 5.11 -5.98
N THR A 41 7.00 4.89 -6.09
CA THR A 41 7.57 3.73 -6.79
C THR A 41 8.40 2.85 -5.86
N VAL A 42 8.40 1.55 -6.14
CA VAL A 42 9.24 0.61 -5.41
C VAL A 42 10.70 0.87 -5.82
N PRO A 43 11.63 1.09 -4.88
CA PRO A 43 13.00 1.44 -5.23
C PRO A 43 13.62 0.40 -6.15
N HIS A 44 14.26 0.89 -7.23
CA HIS A 44 14.96 0.08 -8.23
C HIS A 44 14.10 -0.85 -9.09
N LEU A 45 12.77 -0.87 -8.92
CA LEU A 45 11.88 -1.74 -9.68
C LEU A 45 10.95 -0.92 -10.57
N THR A 46 10.91 -1.28 -11.85
CA THR A 46 9.82 -0.86 -12.74
C THR A 46 8.53 -1.58 -12.36
N GLN A 47 7.38 -1.06 -12.80
CA GLN A 47 6.10 -1.75 -12.57
C GLN A 47 6.09 -3.16 -13.19
N ASP A 48 6.64 -3.31 -14.40
CA ASP A 48 6.76 -4.62 -15.05
C ASP A 48 7.59 -5.61 -14.22
N THR A 49 8.71 -5.15 -13.64
CA THR A 49 9.54 -6.01 -12.79
C THR A 49 8.82 -6.34 -11.49
N LEU A 50 8.11 -5.39 -10.90
CA LEU A 50 7.32 -5.60 -9.69
C LEU A 50 6.24 -6.66 -9.90
N HIS A 51 5.58 -6.68 -11.06
CA HIS A 51 4.57 -7.69 -11.41
C HIS A 51 5.12 -9.12 -11.51
N THR A 52 6.44 -9.30 -11.65
CA THR A 52 7.06 -10.64 -11.61
C THR A 52 7.24 -11.19 -10.19
N LEU A 53 7.09 -10.35 -9.16
CA LEU A 53 7.25 -10.76 -7.76
C LEU A 53 5.95 -11.36 -7.21
N ASN A 54 6.09 -12.42 -6.44
CA ASN A 54 4.98 -13.09 -5.75
C ASN A 54 4.85 -12.57 -4.31
N ASN A 55 3.66 -12.73 -3.73
CA ASN A 55 3.38 -12.43 -2.31
C ASN A 55 3.66 -10.97 -1.90
N LEU A 56 3.41 -10.01 -2.80
CA LEU A 56 3.50 -8.60 -2.47
C LEU A 56 2.35 -8.19 -1.51
N PRO A 57 2.61 -7.29 -0.54
CA PRO A 57 1.55 -6.73 0.30
C PRO A 57 0.46 -6.04 -0.52
N SER A 58 -0.79 -6.22 -0.11
CA SER A 58 -1.96 -5.59 -0.76
C SER A 58 -2.05 -4.07 -0.54
N VAL A 59 -1.26 -3.54 0.41
CA VAL A 59 -1.26 -2.13 0.78
C VAL A 59 0.16 -1.56 0.64
N THR A 60 0.25 -0.44 -0.07
CA THR A 60 1.51 0.27 -0.34
C THR A 60 1.70 1.44 0.62
N GLN A 61 2.88 1.54 1.21
CA GLN A 61 3.28 2.68 2.01
C GLN A 61 3.73 3.82 1.09
N LEU A 62 3.22 5.02 1.35
CA LEU A 62 3.67 6.29 0.76
C LEU A 62 4.06 7.24 1.89
N THR A 63 5.10 8.05 1.67
CA THR A 63 5.59 8.99 2.69
C THR A 63 5.49 10.43 2.23
N LEU A 64 4.94 11.30 3.08
CA LEU A 64 4.88 12.74 2.81
C LEU A 64 6.27 13.36 2.69
N ASN A 65 7.27 12.82 3.39
CA ASN A 65 8.66 13.30 3.33
C ASN A 65 9.22 13.38 1.90
N THR A 66 8.73 12.54 1.00
CA THR A 66 9.22 12.50 -0.39
C THR A 66 8.20 13.02 -1.40
N LEU A 67 6.94 13.18 -0.99
CA LEU A 67 5.85 13.68 -1.85
C LEU A 67 5.52 15.16 -1.62
N ALA A 68 5.82 15.73 -0.46
CA ALA A 68 5.38 17.07 -0.08
C ALA A 68 5.90 18.16 -1.05
N GLU A 69 7.13 18.03 -1.53
CA GLU A 69 7.73 18.96 -2.50
C GLU A 69 6.98 18.98 -3.85
N HIS A 70 6.21 17.93 -4.15
CA HIS A 70 5.48 17.77 -5.42
C HIS A 70 3.98 18.06 -5.26
N GLN A 71 3.57 18.72 -4.16
CA GLN A 71 2.17 19.02 -3.87
C GLN A 71 1.49 19.76 -5.03
N GLU A 72 2.07 20.85 -5.51
CA GLU A 72 1.47 21.67 -6.59
C GLU A 72 1.24 20.86 -7.87
N VAL A 73 2.18 19.98 -8.21
CA VAL A 73 2.08 19.11 -9.39
C VAL A 73 0.96 18.08 -9.22
N LEU A 74 0.85 17.46 -8.04
CA LEU A 74 -0.21 16.49 -7.75
C LEU A 74 -1.59 17.14 -7.65
N GLU A 75 -1.67 18.37 -7.14
CA GLU A 75 -2.89 19.17 -7.08
C GLU A 75 -3.37 19.56 -8.47
N GLU A 76 -2.46 19.94 -9.38
CA GLU A 76 -2.84 20.25 -10.77
C GLU A 76 -3.18 18.98 -11.56
N PHE A 77 -2.55 17.84 -11.27
CA PHE A 77 -2.84 16.56 -11.90
C PHE A 77 -4.25 16.01 -11.56
N LYS A 78 -4.79 16.32 -10.36
CA LYS A 78 -6.20 16.05 -9.94
C LYS A 78 -6.66 14.60 -9.88
N GLU A 79 -5.89 13.64 -10.37
CA GLU A 79 -6.27 12.21 -10.38
C GLU A 79 -5.62 11.40 -9.25
N GLY A 80 -4.80 12.05 -8.43
CA GLY A 80 -4.18 11.49 -7.24
C GLY A 80 -2.93 10.65 -7.49
N VAL A 81 -2.20 10.40 -6.40
CA VAL A 81 -0.86 9.79 -6.43
C VAL A 81 -0.83 8.36 -6.97
N ARG A 82 -1.92 7.58 -6.78
CA ARG A 82 -2.02 6.21 -7.31
C ARG A 82 -1.86 6.20 -8.83
N LYS A 83 -2.65 7.04 -9.52
CA LYS A 83 -2.60 7.16 -10.98
C LYS A 83 -1.30 7.83 -11.42
N PHE A 84 -0.82 8.84 -10.69
CA PHE A 84 0.42 9.54 -10.99
C PHE A 84 1.64 8.60 -10.99
N ALA A 85 1.70 7.67 -10.03
CA ALA A 85 2.79 6.71 -9.91
C ALA A 85 2.59 5.41 -10.74
N GLY A 86 1.59 5.37 -11.62
CA GLY A 86 1.36 4.25 -12.54
C GLY A 86 0.80 2.98 -11.89
N TRP A 87 0.16 3.08 -10.71
CA TRP A 87 -0.55 1.95 -10.12
C TRP A 87 -1.95 1.86 -10.70
N HIS A 88 -2.21 0.81 -11.48
CA HIS A 88 -3.52 0.55 -12.10
C HIS A 88 -4.36 -0.42 -11.30
#